data_AF-A0A1F4XJY2-F1
#
_entry.id   AF-A0A1F4XJY2-F1
#
_cell.length_a   1.000
_cell.length_b   1.000
_cell.length_c   1.000
_cell.angle_alpha   90.00
_cell.angle_beta   90.00
_cell.angle_gamma   90.00
#
_symmetry.space_group_name_H-M   'P 1'
#
loop_
_entity.id
_entity.type
_entity.pdbx_description
1 polymer ?
#
loop_
_entity_poly.entity_id
_entity_poly.type
_entity_poly.pdbx_seq_one_letter_code
_entity_poly.pdbx_strand_id
1 'polypeptide(L)'
;MHPPQHTIRSVMYLFQNDERSKTMENVWQLEEGEVRKPGIVHVVMLALFTGIGIVVGTFGSLAIPIGFVSAFWPGQAVQSIGSIWFGWWGGIAAGLFPLISNSLSGSAPLPVSIAYLPANILQGMVAGWAFRRFKSNPSLPTGKDWWVFILWGALVPNAIGAAWGTTMLVAFGLITQAAQFVSFLGWFIGNTIPTIVLGGLVLKYVSPLVVRSKAFCKDYWA
;
A
#
# COMPACT_ATOMS: atom_id res chain seq x y z
N MET A 1 19.39 7.26 53.00
CA MET A 1 18.05 7.76 52.61
C MET A 1 17.82 7.40 51.16
N HIS A 2 17.01 6.37 50.88
CA HIS A 2 16.63 6.00 49.52
C HIS A 2 15.53 6.94 49.02
N PRO A 3 15.61 7.49 47.79
CA PRO A 3 14.53 8.27 47.23
C PRO A 3 13.31 7.36 46.99
N PRO A 4 12.08 7.89 47.10
CA PRO A 4 10.87 7.09 46.93
C PRO A 4 10.75 6.63 45.47
N GLN A 5 10.67 5.33 45.24
CA GLN A 5 10.53 4.69 43.91
C GLN A 5 9.28 5.15 43.13
N HIS A 6 8.31 5.80 43.78
CA HIS A 6 7.11 6.34 43.14
C HIS A 6 7.38 7.57 42.26
N THR A 7 8.39 8.38 42.55
CA THR A 7 8.63 9.62 41.80
C THR A 7 9.20 9.35 40.40
N ILE A 8 10.02 8.30 40.24
CA ILE A 8 10.65 7.96 38.96
C ILE A 8 9.63 7.39 37.96
N ARG A 9 8.71 6.53 38.42
CA ARG A 9 7.67 5.96 37.54
C ARG A 9 6.70 7.03 37.01
N SER A 10 6.34 8.01 37.82
CA SER A 10 5.44 9.10 37.41
C SER A 10 6.10 10.02 36.39
N VAL A 11 7.39 10.32 36.54
CA VAL A 11 8.17 11.12 35.59
C VAL A 11 8.37 10.37 34.27
N MET A 12 8.68 9.07 34.31
CA MET A 12 8.74 8.23 33.10
C MET A 12 7.38 8.12 32.38
N TYR A 13 6.27 8.00 33.12
CA TYR A 13 4.93 7.99 32.54
C TYR A 13 4.57 9.33 31.88
N LEU A 14 4.98 10.45 32.50
CA LEU A 14 4.78 11.79 31.95
C LEU A 14 5.59 12.00 30.67
N PHE A 15 6.87 11.59 30.64
CA PHE A 15 7.68 11.66 29.40
C PHE A 15 7.17 10.72 28.30
N GLN A 16 6.75 9.50 28.64
CA GLN A 16 6.14 8.57 27.67
C GLN A 16 4.77 9.04 27.18
N ASN A 17 4.02 9.80 27.98
CA ASN A 17 2.73 10.36 27.57
C ASN A 17 2.88 11.65 26.78
N ASP A 18 3.89 12.48 27.08
CA ASP A 18 4.17 13.69 26.31
C ASP A 18 4.66 13.33 24.89
N GLU A 19 5.57 12.35 24.76
CA GLU A 19 5.95 11.82 23.44
C GLU A 19 4.79 11.11 22.74
N ARG A 20 3.95 10.35 23.45
CA ARG A 20 2.76 9.72 22.85
C ARG A 20 1.71 10.73 22.42
N SER A 21 1.53 11.83 23.14
CA SER A 21 0.55 12.86 22.80
C SER A 21 0.98 13.65 21.56
N LYS A 22 2.28 13.95 21.42
CA LYS A 22 2.85 14.55 20.20
C LYS A 22 2.75 13.62 18.99
N THR A 23 2.78 12.30 19.19
CA THR A 23 2.58 11.33 18.08
C THR A 23 1.13 11.14 17.62
N MET A 24 0.14 11.76 18.29
CA MET A 24 -1.25 11.78 17.83
C MET A 24 -1.60 13.05 17.05
N GLU A 25 -0.70 14.04 17.00
CA GLU A 25 -0.81 15.11 16.02
C GLU A 25 -0.76 14.52 14.60
N ASN A 26 -1.59 15.08 13.75
CA ASN A 26 -1.81 14.68 12.38
C ASN A 26 -0.46 14.51 11.64
N VAL A 27 -0.05 13.25 11.42
CA VAL A 27 1.26 12.90 10.81
C VAL A 27 1.51 13.52 9.42
N TRP A 28 0.46 14.05 8.79
CA TRP A 28 0.50 14.71 7.50
C TRP A 28 0.78 16.21 7.59
N GLN A 29 0.80 16.80 8.79
CA GLN A 29 1.15 18.21 8.99
C GLN A 29 2.67 18.37 9.02
N LEU A 30 3.15 19.42 8.36
CA LEU A 30 4.54 19.87 8.46
C LEU A 30 4.73 20.56 9.81
N GLU A 31 5.83 20.23 10.49
CA GLU A 31 6.28 20.94 11.68
C GLU A 31 6.83 22.32 11.30
N GLU A 32 6.87 23.25 12.26
CA GLU A 32 7.39 24.59 12.01
C GLU A 32 8.86 24.54 11.56
N GLY A 33 9.16 25.12 10.39
CA GLY A 33 10.48 25.07 9.77
C GLY A 33 10.81 23.76 9.03
N GLU A 34 9.92 22.77 9.03
CA GLU A 34 10.10 21.53 8.28
C GLU A 34 9.91 21.77 6.77
N VAL A 35 10.96 21.48 6.00
CA VAL A 35 10.93 21.53 4.54
C VAL A 35 11.09 20.13 3.98
N ARG A 36 10.05 19.63 3.32
CA ARG A 36 10.08 18.37 2.58
C ARG A 36 10.29 18.63 1.09
N LYS A 37 11.36 18.04 0.52
CA LYS A 37 11.64 18.10 -0.91
C LYS A 37 11.95 16.71 -1.45
N PRO A 38 11.55 16.40 -2.69
CA PRO A 38 11.94 15.17 -3.34
C PRO A 38 13.47 15.11 -3.45
N GLY A 39 14.02 13.91 -3.35
CA GLY A 39 15.47 13.70 -3.29
C GLY A 39 15.83 12.25 -3.46
N ILE A 40 17.12 11.94 -3.40
CA ILE A 40 17.65 10.60 -3.73
C ILE A 40 16.99 9.48 -2.92
N VAL A 41 16.64 9.74 -1.65
CA VAL A 41 15.96 8.76 -0.81
C VAL A 41 14.64 8.29 -1.41
N HIS A 42 13.89 9.17 -2.08
CA HIS A 42 12.61 8.83 -2.68
C HIS A 42 12.76 7.98 -3.95
N VAL A 43 13.82 8.26 -4.75
CA VAL A 43 14.19 7.44 -5.89
C VAL A 43 14.61 6.03 -5.43
N VAL A 44 15.37 5.95 -4.33
CA VAL A 44 15.73 4.67 -3.71
C VAL A 44 14.48 3.93 -3.23
N MET A 45 13.52 4.61 -2.58
CA MET A 45 12.27 3.96 -2.16
C MET A 45 11.43 3.47 -3.35
N LEU A 46 11.35 4.23 -4.44
CA LEU A 46 10.73 3.80 -5.70
C LEU A 46 11.37 2.50 -6.20
N ALA A 47 12.70 2.45 -6.29
CA ALA A 47 13.42 1.25 -6.76
C ALA A 47 13.20 0.06 -5.83
N LEU A 48 13.29 0.25 -4.51
CA LEU A 48 13.07 -0.80 -3.51
C LEU A 48 11.64 -1.35 -3.55
N PHE A 49 10.63 -0.48 -3.56
CA PHE A 49 9.23 -0.92 -3.62
C PHE A 49 8.90 -1.59 -4.96
N THR A 50 9.50 -1.13 -6.06
CA THR A 50 9.38 -1.81 -7.34
C THR A 50 9.97 -3.21 -7.26
N GLY A 51 11.20 -3.35 -6.73
CA GLY A 51 11.86 -4.65 -6.57
C GLY A 51 11.10 -5.61 -5.65
N ILE A 52 10.67 -5.14 -4.47
CA ILE A 52 9.84 -5.93 -3.54
C ILE A 52 8.54 -6.34 -4.24
N GLY A 53 7.88 -5.42 -4.92
CA GLY A 53 6.65 -5.68 -5.66
C GLY A 53 6.82 -6.73 -6.76
N ILE A 54 7.95 -6.70 -7.50
CA ILE A 54 8.26 -7.72 -8.52
C ILE A 54 8.30 -9.10 -7.86
N VAL A 55 9.07 -9.25 -6.78
CA VAL A 55 9.24 -10.53 -6.09
C VAL A 55 7.91 -11.03 -5.52
N VAL A 56 7.27 -10.21 -4.69
CA VAL A 56 6.03 -10.56 -3.99
C VAL A 56 4.88 -10.79 -4.98
N GLY A 57 4.77 -9.98 -6.03
CA GLY A 57 3.78 -10.14 -7.08
C GLY A 57 4.00 -11.40 -7.91
N THR A 58 5.25 -11.71 -8.28
CA THR A 58 5.56 -12.91 -9.08
C THR A 58 5.23 -14.17 -8.29
N PHE A 59 5.74 -14.30 -7.06
CA PHE A 59 5.48 -15.48 -6.23
C PHE A 59 4.01 -15.58 -5.82
N GLY A 60 3.32 -14.47 -5.61
CA GLY A 60 1.87 -14.45 -5.40
C GLY A 60 1.10 -15.04 -6.57
N SER A 61 1.42 -14.62 -7.80
CA SER A 61 0.79 -15.14 -9.01
C SER A 61 1.03 -16.65 -9.20
N LEU A 62 2.19 -17.15 -8.77
CA LEU A 62 2.54 -18.57 -8.87
C LEU A 62 1.96 -19.43 -7.74
N ALA A 63 1.61 -18.84 -6.59
CA ALA A 63 1.20 -19.60 -5.41
C ALA A 63 -0.18 -20.27 -5.59
N ILE A 64 -1.18 -19.52 -6.04
CA ILE A 64 -2.57 -20.02 -6.20
C ILE A 64 -3.18 -19.46 -7.50
N PRO A 65 -2.80 -19.99 -8.68
CA PRO A 65 -3.30 -19.51 -9.96
C PRO A 65 -4.77 -19.92 -10.22
N ILE A 66 -5.55 -19.00 -10.77
CA ILE A 66 -6.90 -19.23 -11.31
C ILE A 66 -6.90 -18.70 -12.76
N GLY A 67 -6.37 -19.49 -13.70
CA GLY A 67 -6.18 -19.04 -15.09
C GLY A 67 -5.22 -17.85 -15.17
N PHE A 68 -5.68 -16.72 -15.72
CA PHE A 68 -4.90 -15.48 -15.83
C PHE A 68 -4.96 -14.58 -14.58
N VAL A 69 -5.65 -15.01 -13.52
CA VAL A 69 -5.73 -14.28 -12.24
C VAL A 69 -5.17 -15.13 -11.11
N SER A 70 -4.90 -14.54 -9.95
CA SER A 70 -4.44 -15.27 -8.76
C SER A 70 -5.43 -15.14 -7.61
N ALA A 71 -5.64 -16.23 -6.87
CA ALA A 71 -6.44 -16.27 -5.64
C ALA A 71 -5.68 -15.72 -4.43
N PHE A 72 -4.38 -15.42 -4.58
CA PHE A 72 -3.54 -14.89 -3.53
C PHE A 72 -2.43 -14.02 -4.13
N TRP A 73 -2.66 -12.72 -4.20
CA TRP A 73 -1.71 -11.79 -4.78
C TRP A 73 -1.34 -10.66 -3.80
N PRO A 74 -0.32 -10.89 -2.94
CA PRO A 74 0.14 -9.91 -1.97
C PRO A 74 0.79 -8.66 -2.57
N GLY A 75 1.04 -8.63 -3.88
CA GLY A 75 1.55 -7.45 -4.57
C GLY A 75 0.65 -6.22 -4.35
N GLN A 76 -0.67 -6.40 -4.20
CA GLN A 76 -1.54 -5.25 -4.01
C GLN A 76 -1.34 -4.57 -2.65
N ALA A 77 -0.89 -5.30 -1.63
CA ALA A 77 -0.48 -4.72 -0.35
C ALA A 77 0.67 -3.73 -0.57
N VAL A 78 1.66 -4.12 -1.39
CA VAL A 78 2.80 -3.28 -1.76
C VAL A 78 2.34 -2.02 -2.49
N GLN A 79 1.37 -2.13 -3.42
CA GLN A 79 0.83 -0.97 -4.13
C GLN A 79 0.21 0.06 -3.18
N SER A 80 -0.68 -0.38 -2.29
CA SER A 80 -1.37 0.54 -1.38
C SER A 80 -0.43 1.14 -0.33
N ILE A 81 0.44 0.33 0.26
CA ILE A 81 1.41 0.80 1.25
C ILE A 81 2.37 1.80 0.61
N GLY A 82 2.83 1.51 -0.61
CA GLY A 82 3.77 2.37 -1.33
C GLY A 82 3.26 3.80 -1.43
N SER A 83 2.02 4.01 -1.86
CA SER A 83 1.48 5.37 -2.00
C SER A 83 1.09 6.01 -0.66
N ILE A 84 0.71 5.21 0.35
CA ILE A 84 0.50 5.70 1.71
C ILE A 84 1.80 6.30 2.25
N TRP A 85 2.91 5.58 2.13
CA TRP A 85 4.21 6.03 2.65
C TRP A 85 4.92 7.05 1.77
N PHE A 86 4.90 6.87 0.45
CA PHE A 86 5.80 7.57 -0.46
C PHE A 86 5.08 8.34 -1.58
N GLY A 87 3.76 8.51 -1.49
CA GLY A 87 2.99 9.30 -2.45
C GLY A 87 3.14 8.78 -3.89
N TRP A 88 3.46 9.67 -4.82
CA TRP A 88 3.68 9.32 -6.23
C TRP A 88 4.85 8.37 -6.46
N TRP A 89 5.88 8.36 -5.61
CA TRP A 89 6.98 7.40 -5.74
C TRP A 89 6.47 5.97 -5.56
N GLY A 90 5.59 5.75 -4.59
CA GLY A 90 4.91 4.48 -4.43
C GLY A 90 3.85 4.21 -5.50
N GLY A 91 3.16 5.23 -5.99
CA GLY A 91 2.20 5.11 -7.10
C GLY A 91 2.85 4.69 -8.42
N ILE A 92 4.02 5.23 -8.73
CA ILE A 92 4.81 4.84 -9.89
C ILE A 92 5.29 3.40 -9.70
N ALA A 93 5.80 3.04 -8.52
CA ALA A 93 6.16 1.65 -8.21
C ALA A 93 4.99 0.70 -8.46
N ALA A 94 3.78 1.08 -8.00
CA ALA A 94 2.56 0.31 -8.17
C ALA A 94 2.18 0.08 -9.63
N GLY A 95 2.50 1.00 -10.54
CA GLY A 95 2.35 0.78 -11.98
C GLY A 95 3.47 -0.09 -12.58
N LEU A 96 4.71 0.11 -12.16
CA LEU A 96 5.88 -0.52 -12.77
C LEU A 96 6.03 -2.00 -12.43
N PHE A 97 5.93 -2.37 -11.15
CA PHE A 97 6.25 -3.74 -10.76
C PHE A 97 5.28 -4.77 -11.35
N PRO A 98 3.95 -4.51 -11.47
CA PRO A 98 3.03 -5.48 -12.07
C PRO A 98 3.36 -5.80 -13.53
N LEU A 99 3.91 -4.84 -14.30
CA LEU A 99 4.35 -5.09 -15.68
C LEU A 99 5.36 -6.23 -15.75
N ILE A 100 6.31 -6.20 -14.82
CA ILE A 100 7.41 -7.16 -14.76
C ILE A 100 6.93 -8.44 -14.11
N SER A 101 6.24 -8.37 -12.96
CA SER A 101 5.80 -9.57 -12.24
C SER A 101 4.81 -10.41 -13.04
N ASN A 102 3.92 -9.77 -13.79
CA ASN A 102 2.93 -10.50 -14.59
C ASN A 102 3.61 -11.24 -15.75
N SER A 103 4.60 -10.60 -16.37
CA SER A 103 5.41 -11.20 -17.43
C SER A 103 6.24 -12.38 -16.91
N LEU A 104 6.88 -12.23 -15.74
CA LEU A 104 7.70 -13.28 -15.14
C LEU A 104 6.89 -14.48 -14.64
N SER A 105 5.68 -14.24 -14.12
CA SER A 105 4.78 -15.31 -13.65
C SER A 105 3.97 -15.98 -14.76
N GLY A 106 3.98 -15.42 -15.98
CA GLY A 106 3.12 -15.87 -17.07
C GLY A 106 1.63 -15.54 -16.89
N SER A 107 1.27 -14.72 -15.90
CA SER A 107 -0.13 -14.38 -15.60
C SER A 107 -0.76 -13.42 -16.62
N ALA A 108 0.05 -12.61 -17.31
CA ALA A 108 -0.41 -11.84 -18.47
C ALA A 108 0.75 -11.53 -19.43
N PRO A 109 0.54 -11.65 -20.76
CA PRO A 109 1.52 -11.19 -21.75
C PRO A 109 1.83 -9.69 -21.60
N LEU A 110 2.99 -9.26 -22.10
CA LEU A 110 3.43 -7.86 -21.97
C LEU A 110 2.42 -6.82 -22.51
N PRO A 111 1.78 -7.01 -23.68
CA PRO A 111 0.78 -6.06 -24.17
C PRO A 111 -0.41 -5.88 -23.22
N VAL A 112 -0.87 -6.98 -22.62
CA VAL A 112 -1.98 -6.98 -21.66
C VAL A 112 -1.53 -6.33 -20.34
N SER A 113 -0.31 -6.64 -19.90
CA SER A 113 0.27 -6.02 -18.71
C SER A 113 0.39 -4.49 -18.86
N ILE A 114 0.79 -3.99 -20.04
CA ILE A 114 0.80 -2.56 -20.36
C ILE A 114 -0.62 -1.99 -20.28
N ALA A 115 -1.62 -2.70 -20.80
CA ALA A 115 -3.02 -2.27 -20.72
C ALA A 115 -3.57 -2.19 -19.29
N TYR A 116 -2.97 -2.91 -18.33
CA TYR A 116 -3.33 -2.79 -16.90
C TYR A 116 -2.75 -1.55 -16.22
N LEU A 117 -1.77 -0.85 -16.82
CA LEU A 117 -1.04 0.24 -16.18
C LEU A 117 -1.94 1.33 -15.57
N PRO A 118 -3.01 1.83 -16.24
CA PRO A 118 -3.88 2.83 -15.65
C PRO A 118 -4.55 2.35 -14.36
N ALA A 119 -5.01 1.10 -14.35
CA ALA A 119 -5.68 0.52 -13.20
C ALA A 119 -4.70 0.20 -12.07
N ASN A 120 -3.48 -0.24 -12.37
CA ASN A 120 -2.44 -0.48 -11.35
C ASN A 120 -2.01 0.82 -10.67
N ILE A 121 -1.79 1.89 -11.44
CA ILE A 121 -1.48 3.21 -10.86
C ILE A 121 -2.63 3.68 -9.97
N LEU A 122 -3.88 3.57 -10.44
CA LEU A 122 -5.04 3.98 -9.66
C LEU A 122 -5.23 3.11 -8.40
N GLN A 123 -5.09 1.79 -8.53
CA GLN A 123 -5.13 0.81 -7.45
C GLN A 123 -4.09 1.12 -6.37
N GLY A 124 -2.87 1.52 -6.77
CA GLY A 124 -1.85 2.00 -5.84
C GLY A 124 -2.21 3.34 -5.20
N MET A 125 -2.67 4.33 -5.97
CA MET A 125 -2.78 5.72 -5.53
C MET A 125 -4.01 6.03 -4.65
N VAL A 126 -5.11 5.28 -4.79
CA VAL A 126 -6.36 5.54 -4.02
C VAL A 126 -6.09 5.50 -2.51
N ALA A 127 -5.27 4.56 -2.04
CA ALA A 127 -4.92 4.43 -0.64
C ALA A 127 -4.18 5.67 -0.11
N GLY A 128 -3.13 6.09 -0.81
CA GLY A 128 -2.34 7.27 -0.46
C GLY A 128 -3.14 8.57 -0.51
N TRP A 129 -4.06 8.71 -1.46
CA TRP A 129 -5.01 9.83 -1.49
C TRP A 129 -5.92 9.82 -0.25
N ALA A 130 -6.54 8.69 0.07
CA ALA A 130 -7.50 8.59 1.17
C ALA A 130 -6.85 8.87 2.53
N PHE A 131 -5.66 8.32 2.78
CA PHE A 131 -4.93 8.55 4.03
C PHE A 131 -4.63 10.05 4.25
N ARG A 132 -4.19 10.76 3.22
CA ARG A 132 -3.95 12.22 3.24
C ARG A 132 -5.24 13.03 3.32
N ARG A 133 -6.31 12.59 2.65
CA ARG A 133 -7.62 13.28 2.60
C ARG A 133 -8.38 13.20 3.92
N PHE A 134 -8.34 12.05 4.57
CA PHE A 134 -9.02 11.79 5.84
C PHE A 134 -8.11 11.99 7.05
N LYS A 135 -6.84 12.35 6.83
CA LYS A 135 -5.82 12.51 7.89
C LYS A 135 -5.74 11.27 8.77
N SER A 136 -5.69 10.09 8.14
CA SER A 136 -5.62 8.80 8.83
C SER A 136 -4.17 8.45 9.12
N ASN A 137 -3.88 7.88 10.27
CA ASN A 137 -2.52 7.54 10.65
C ASN A 137 -2.11 6.20 10.01
N PRO A 138 -1.02 6.14 9.21
CA PRO A 138 -0.52 4.91 8.59
C PRO A 138 -0.22 3.76 9.56
N SER A 139 -0.07 4.04 10.86
CA SER A 139 0.19 3.04 11.90
C SER A 139 -1.08 2.37 12.44
N LEU A 140 -2.25 2.71 11.87
CA LEU A 140 -3.55 2.15 12.23
C LEU A 140 -3.84 2.12 13.76
N PRO A 141 -3.65 3.24 14.50
CA PRO A 141 -3.91 3.28 15.94
C PRO A 141 -5.41 3.22 16.27
N THR A 142 -6.28 3.78 15.42
CA THR A 142 -7.73 3.87 15.69
C THR A 142 -8.57 3.05 14.72
N GLY A 143 -9.82 2.76 15.10
CA GLY A 143 -10.77 2.10 14.21
C GLY A 143 -11.06 2.88 12.92
N LYS A 144 -11.01 4.21 12.96
CA LYS A 144 -11.12 5.06 11.76
C LYS A 144 -10.00 4.76 10.77
N ASP A 145 -8.75 4.64 11.25
CA ASP A 145 -7.60 4.39 10.39
C ASP A 145 -7.71 3.01 9.73
N TRP A 146 -8.15 2.01 10.48
CA TRP A 146 -8.48 0.67 9.96
C TRP A 146 -9.59 0.73 8.90
N TRP A 147 -10.66 1.47 9.16
CA TRP A 147 -11.75 1.61 8.18
C TRP A 147 -11.28 2.27 6.89
N VAL A 148 -10.46 3.32 6.98
CA VAL A 148 -9.89 3.98 5.80
C VAL A 148 -8.98 3.01 5.05
N PHE A 149 -8.17 2.21 5.74
CA PHE A 149 -7.35 1.18 5.11
C PHE A 149 -8.18 0.08 4.43
N ILE A 150 -9.15 -0.50 5.11
CA ILE A 150 -9.96 -1.59 4.56
C ILE A 150 -10.74 -1.11 3.34
N LEU A 151 -11.38 0.06 3.43
CA LEU A 151 -12.20 0.58 2.34
C LEU A 151 -11.33 1.10 1.17
N TRP A 152 -10.40 2.01 1.45
CA TRP A 152 -9.66 2.74 0.41
C TRP A 152 -8.27 2.16 0.12
N GLY A 153 -7.74 1.32 1.01
CA GLY A 153 -6.50 0.57 0.80
C GLY A 153 -6.71 -0.84 0.24
N ALA A 154 -7.86 -1.46 0.48
CA ALA A 154 -8.13 -2.81 -0.01
C ALA A 154 -9.36 -2.89 -0.94
N LEU A 155 -10.57 -2.60 -0.47
CA LEU A 155 -11.79 -2.91 -1.22
C LEU A 155 -11.91 -2.09 -2.52
N VAL A 156 -11.93 -0.76 -2.43
CA VAL A 156 -12.05 0.11 -3.61
C VAL A 156 -10.93 -0.12 -4.63
N PRO A 157 -9.63 -0.09 -4.26
CA PRO A 157 -8.56 -0.27 -5.24
C PRO A 157 -8.60 -1.66 -5.89
N ASN A 158 -9.00 -2.71 -5.17
CA ASN A 158 -9.15 -4.05 -5.77
C ASN A 158 -10.36 -4.17 -6.68
N ALA A 159 -11.47 -3.51 -6.37
CA ALA A 159 -12.62 -3.48 -7.28
C ALA A 159 -12.24 -2.81 -8.62
N ILE A 160 -11.51 -1.69 -8.55
CA ILE A 160 -11.02 -0.97 -9.74
C ILE A 160 -10.10 -1.88 -10.57
N GLY A 161 -9.08 -2.47 -9.94
CA GLY A 161 -8.11 -3.31 -10.65
C GLY A 161 -8.73 -4.59 -11.21
N ALA A 162 -9.62 -5.26 -10.47
CA ALA A 162 -10.30 -6.45 -10.95
C ALA A 162 -11.26 -6.13 -12.10
N ALA A 163 -12.03 -5.03 -12.02
CA ALA A 163 -12.97 -4.63 -13.07
C ALA A 163 -12.20 -4.29 -14.37
N TRP A 164 -11.17 -3.47 -14.27
CA TRP A 164 -10.35 -3.09 -15.42
C TRP A 164 -9.56 -4.27 -15.98
N GLY A 165 -8.86 -5.01 -15.11
CA GLY A 165 -8.01 -6.13 -15.49
C GLY A 165 -8.79 -7.21 -16.23
N THR A 166 -9.95 -7.59 -15.71
CA THR A 166 -10.79 -8.60 -16.38
C THR A 166 -11.43 -8.08 -17.67
N THR A 167 -11.74 -6.78 -17.76
CA THR A 167 -12.20 -6.17 -19.02
C THR A 167 -11.10 -6.24 -20.08
N MET A 168 -9.84 -5.96 -19.71
CA MET A 168 -8.70 -6.10 -20.62
C MET A 168 -8.43 -7.56 -20.99
N LEU A 169 -8.61 -8.52 -20.07
CA LEU A 169 -8.52 -9.95 -20.42
C LEU A 169 -9.55 -10.34 -21.49
N VAL A 170 -10.79 -9.83 -21.40
CA VAL A 170 -11.81 -10.04 -22.43
C VAL A 170 -11.43 -9.34 -23.74
N ALA A 171 -11.03 -8.06 -23.66
CA ALA A 171 -10.69 -7.26 -24.83
C ALA A 171 -9.53 -7.83 -25.65
N PHE A 172 -8.57 -8.49 -24.99
CA PHE A 172 -7.45 -9.17 -25.64
C PHE A 172 -7.73 -10.65 -25.97
N GLY A 173 -8.96 -11.14 -25.75
CA GLY A 173 -9.36 -12.51 -26.09
C GLY A 173 -8.75 -13.61 -25.22
N LEU A 174 -8.23 -13.25 -24.04
CA LEU A 174 -7.64 -14.22 -23.09
C LEU A 174 -8.71 -14.95 -22.27
N ILE A 175 -9.83 -14.30 -22.00
CA ILE A 175 -11.01 -14.93 -21.38
C ILE A 175 -12.28 -14.58 -22.16
N THR A 176 -13.31 -15.39 -22.01
CA THR A 176 -14.63 -15.09 -22.59
C THR A 176 -15.39 -14.09 -21.73
N GLN A 177 -16.35 -13.38 -22.34
CA GLN A 177 -17.27 -12.49 -21.62
C GLN A 177 -18.02 -13.21 -20.49
N ALA A 178 -18.34 -14.50 -20.67
CA ALA A 178 -18.99 -15.34 -19.68
C ALA A 178 -18.09 -15.63 -18.45
N ALA A 179 -16.76 -15.72 -18.65
CA ALA A 179 -15.81 -15.95 -17.57
C ALA A 179 -15.46 -14.68 -16.78
N GLN A 180 -15.75 -13.49 -17.32
CA GLN A 180 -15.30 -12.21 -16.75
C GLN A 180 -15.69 -12.02 -15.29
N PHE A 181 -16.94 -12.35 -14.92
CA PHE A 181 -17.42 -12.16 -13.54
C PHE A 181 -16.71 -13.09 -12.54
N VAL A 182 -16.46 -14.34 -12.93
CA VAL A 182 -15.72 -15.29 -12.08
C VAL A 182 -14.27 -14.85 -11.94
N SER A 183 -13.63 -14.41 -13.03
CA SER A 183 -12.28 -13.83 -12.98
C SER A 183 -12.24 -12.57 -12.12
N PHE A 184 -13.29 -11.75 -12.15
CA PHE A 184 -13.39 -10.53 -11.34
C PHE A 184 -13.41 -10.89 -9.86
N LEU A 185 -14.27 -11.84 -9.45
CA LEU A 185 -14.34 -12.28 -8.06
C LEU A 185 -13.04 -12.91 -7.58
N GLY A 186 -12.43 -13.77 -8.41
CA GLY A 186 -11.14 -14.40 -8.10
C GLY A 186 -10.03 -13.37 -7.86
N TRP A 187 -9.89 -12.41 -8.78
CA TRP A 187 -8.92 -11.31 -8.65
C TRP A 187 -9.24 -10.43 -7.45
N PHE A 188 -10.50 -9.99 -7.31
CA PHE A 188 -10.92 -9.08 -6.25
C PHE A 188 -10.63 -9.67 -4.86
N ILE A 189 -11.04 -10.91 -4.63
CA ILE A 189 -10.82 -11.61 -3.36
C ILE A 189 -9.33 -11.89 -3.17
N GLY A 190 -8.67 -12.37 -4.22
CA GLY A 190 -7.27 -12.76 -4.19
C GLY A 190 -6.30 -11.61 -3.93
N ASN A 191 -6.69 -10.38 -4.23
CA ASN A 191 -5.91 -9.20 -3.85
C ASN A 191 -6.38 -8.60 -2.52
N THR A 192 -7.69 -8.58 -2.26
CA THR A 192 -8.26 -7.91 -1.07
C THR A 192 -7.82 -8.58 0.22
N ILE A 193 -7.91 -9.91 0.31
CA ILE A 193 -7.58 -10.63 1.53
C ILE A 193 -6.09 -10.45 1.90
N PRO A 194 -5.12 -10.68 0.98
CA PRO A 194 -3.72 -10.47 1.30
C PRO A 194 -3.41 -9.02 1.68
N THR A 195 -4.08 -8.05 1.06
CA THR A 195 -3.87 -6.64 1.42
C THR A 195 -4.37 -6.32 2.81
N ILE A 196 -5.58 -6.74 3.18
CA ILE A 196 -6.09 -6.49 4.53
C ILE A 196 -5.16 -7.13 5.57
N VAL A 197 -4.76 -8.38 5.35
CA VAL A 197 -3.95 -9.13 6.31
C VAL A 197 -2.50 -8.62 6.33
N LEU A 198 -1.76 -8.77 5.22
CA LEU A 198 -0.34 -8.44 5.17
C LEU A 198 -0.11 -6.93 5.17
N GLY A 199 -0.92 -6.19 4.41
CA GLY A 199 -0.83 -4.73 4.40
C GLY A 199 -1.23 -4.13 5.73
N GLY A 200 -2.25 -4.67 6.40
CA GLY A 200 -2.63 -4.27 7.75
C GLY A 200 -1.50 -4.51 8.76
N LEU A 201 -0.86 -5.68 8.72
CA LEU A 201 0.29 -6.00 9.58
C LEU A 201 1.48 -5.06 9.32
N VAL A 202 1.87 -4.88 8.06
CA VAL A 202 2.99 -4.02 7.69
C VAL A 202 2.71 -2.57 8.09
N LEU A 203 1.52 -2.05 7.80
CA LEU A 203 1.13 -0.71 8.24
C LEU A 203 1.15 -0.59 9.77
N LYS A 204 0.59 -1.56 10.48
CA LYS A 204 0.50 -1.51 11.95
C LYS A 204 1.87 -1.46 12.63
N TYR A 205 2.83 -2.25 12.14
CA TYR A 205 4.10 -2.45 12.84
C TYR A 205 5.28 -1.69 12.22
N VAL A 206 5.25 -1.42 10.91
CA VAL A 206 6.37 -0.78 10.20
C VAL A 206 6.13 0.73 10.00
N SER A 207 4.89 1.17 9.83
CA SER A 207 4.60 2.61 9.67
C SER A 207 5.17 3.49 10.79
N PRO A 208 5.15 3.11 12.09
CA PRO A 208 5.75 3.93 13.14
C PRO A 208 7.22 4.29 12.90
N LEU A 209 7.96 3.42 12.18
CA LEU A 209 9.34 3.66 11.79
C LEU A 209 9.41 4.53 10.54
N VAL A 210 8.58 4.24 9.54
CA VAL A 210 8.59 4.95 8.26
C VAL A 210 8.19 6.42 8.42
N VAL A 211 7.13 6.70 9.20
CA VAL A 211 6.60 8.07 9.39
C VAL A 211 7.62 9.02 10.02
N ARG A 212 8.59 8.49 10.78
CA ARG A 212 9.67 9.27 11.41
C ARG A 212 10.85 9.53 10.46
N SER A 213 10.85 8.90 9.29
CA SER A 213 11.95 9.00 8.33
C SER A 213 11.80 10.21 7.41
N LYS A 214 12.92 10.62 6.79
CA LYS A 214 12.91 11.62 5.71
C LYS A 214 12.28 11.12 4.41
N ALA A 215 12.04 9.80 4.30
CA ALA A 215 11.48 9.18 3.11
C ALA A 215 9.95 9.25 3.08
N PHE A 216 9.30 9.35 4.25
CA PHE A 216 7.84 9.45 4.32
C PHE A 216 7.36 10.76 3.69
N CYS A 217 6.44 10.63 2.73
CA CYS A 217 5.87 11.76 2.01
C CYS A 217 4.62 12.27 2.73
N LYS A 218 4.73 13.44 3.36
CA LYS A 218 3.58 14.11 4.00
C LYS A 218 2.60 14.64 2.96
N ASP A 219 3.13 15.14 1.83
CA ASP A 219 2.37 15.42 0.61
C ASP A 219 2.56 14.30 -0.42
N TYR A 220 2.37 14.61 -1.71
CA TYR A 220 2.40 13.61 -2.78
C TYR A 220 3.81 13.30 -3.30
N TRP A 221 4.80 14.15 -3.07
CA TRP A 221 6.16 13.97 -3.59
C TRP A 221 7.25 14.00 -2.52
N ALA A 222 6.97 14.55 -1.34
CA ALA A 222 7.82 14.60 -0.15
C ALA A 222 6.95 14.92 1.09
#